data_AF-A0A7J5EWE2-F1
#
_entry.id   AF-A0A7J5EWE2-F1
#
_cell.length_a   1.000
_cell.length_b   1.000
_cell.length_c   1.000
_cell.angle_alpha   90.00
_cell.angle_beta   90.00
_cell.angle_gamma   90.00
#
_symmetry.space_group_name_H-M   'P 1'
#
loop_
_entity.id
_entity.type
_entity.pdbx_description
1 polymer ?
#
loop_
_entity_poly.entity_id
_entity_poly.type
_entity_poly.pdbx_seq_one_letter_code
_entity_poly.pdbx_strand_id
1 'polypeptide(L)'
;MHDRSGMWSRVERFVRRHPVASYVALTFAISWGGLLVLVGPGHIVGTREEFERLVPIGIPVVALGPMLASLLLTAYLDGRRGLRTLGARLARWRVEGRWYAVALLLAPAYFLVVSLALSLWSRDFLPGIVTAPDRTSHLLFGLAGALVAGLVEELGWTGFATPRLRRRFGPEVTGLVVGSVWGLWHVLPKVWGAAAHGVLAYLPQDLACAIVGLTGFRILMVWVHDRTRSLLLAVLMHVGLTAATLVLTPLVTGGPLMTTSYVLAAVPWLFVAAVWMARHEGGAARAMHAS
;
A
#
# COMPACT_ATOMS: atom_id res chain seq x y z
N MET A 1 -44.32 -3.40 -9.95
CA MET A 1 -43.10 -3.91 -10.63
C MET A 1 -42.45 -2.78 -11.46
N HIS A 2 -41.98 -1.73 -10.81
CA HIS A 2 -41.45 -0.51 -11.46
C HIS A 2 -39.91 -0.48 -11.50
N ASP A 3 -39.38 0.03 -12.61
CA ASP A 3 -38.05 0.64 -12.80
C ASP A 3 -36.78 -0.14 -12.36
N ARG A 4 -36.72 -1.46 -12.57
CA ARG A 4 -35.42 -2.17 -12.47
C ARG A 4 -34.49 -1.83 -13.64
N SER A 5 -35.02 -1.67 -14.86
CA SER A 5 -34.21 -1.38 -16.07
C SER A 5 -33.56 0.00 -16.06
N GLY A 6 -34.22 1.04 -15.53
CA GLY A 6 -33.67 2.39 -15.44
C GLY A 6 -32.61 2.54 -14.34
N MET A 7 -32.70 1.77 -13.25
CA MET A 7 -31.66 1.73 -12.22
C MET A 7 -30.39 1.05 -12.73
N TRP A 8 -30.50 -0.13 -13.36
CA TRP A 8 -29.34 -0.85 -13.90
C TRP A 8 -28.60 -0.05 -14.99
N SER A 9 -29.33 0.63 -15.87
CA SER A 9 -28.74 1.50 -16.89
C SER A 9 -28.05 2.74 -16.30
N ARG A 10 -28.49 3.23 -15.13
CA ARG A 10 -27.80 4.31 -14.39
C ARG A 10 -26.50 3.83 -13.75
N VAL A 11 -26.53 2.67 -13.08
CA VAL A 11 -25.34 2.06 -12.46
C VAL A 11 -24.28 1.73 -13.51
N GLU A 12 -24.67 1.10 -14.61
CA GLU A 12 -23.74 0.79 -15.71
C GLU A 12 -23.09 2.06 -16.27
N ARG A 13 -23.88 3.10 -16.56
CA ARG A 13 -23.35 4.39 -17.04
C ARG A 13 -22.38 5.00 -16.04
N PHE A 14 -22.68 4.95 -14.75
CA PHE A 14 -21.79 5.47 -13.71
C PHE A 14 -20.46 4.71 -13.68
N VAL A 15 -20.48 3.37 -13.64
CA VAL A 15 -19.27 2.54 -13.58
C VAL A 15 -18.37 2.77 -14.80
N ARG A 16 -18.96 2.90 -16.00
CA ARG A 16 -18.20 3.20 -17.22
C ARG A 16 -17.61 4.60 -17.23
N ARG A 17 -18.33 5.59 -16.67
CA ARG A 17 -17.87 6.99 -16.61
C ARG A 17 -16.83 7.24 -15.51
N HIS A 18 -16.94 6.53 -14.39
CA HIS A 18 -16.13 6.70 -13.18
C HIS A 18 -15.48 5.39 -12.68
N PRO A 19 -14.72 4.67 -13.52
CA PRO A 19 -14.26 3.32 -13.19
C PRO A 19 -13.37 3.27 -11.93
N VAL A 20 -12.54 4.29 -11.70
CA VAL A 20 -11.67 4.35 -10.52
C VAL A 20 -12.48 4.61 -9.25
N ALA A 21 -13.49 5.49 -9.29
CA ALA A 21 -14.34 5.73 -8.13
C ALA A 21 -15.17 4.49 -7.78
N SER A 22 -15.71 3.80 -8.79
CA SER A 22 -16.40 2.51 -8.59
C SER A 22 -15.48 1.44 -8.01
N TYR A 23 -14.22 1.41 -8.45
CA TYR A 23 -13.21 0.52 -7.90
C TYR A 23 -12.90 0.81 -6.43
N VAL A 24 -12.72 2.07 -6.06
CA VAL A 24 -12.47 2.46 -4.67
C VAL A 24 -13.68 2.10 -3.80
N ALA A 25 -14.90 2.45 -4.22
CA ALA A 25 -16.11 2.12 -3.48
C ALA A 25 -16.27 0.60 -3.28
N LEU A 26 -16.07 -0.20 -4.33
CA LEU A 26 -16.17 -1.65 -4.25
C LEU A 26 -15.06 -2.27 -3.39
N THR A 27 -13.84 -1.73 -3.48
CA THR A 27 -12.70 -2.16 -2.66
C THR A 27 -13.00 -1.96 -1.18
N PHE A 28 -13.47 -0.77 -0.79
CA PHE A 28 -13.82 -0.47 0.59
C PHE A 28 -15.02 -1.32 1.06
N ALA A 29 -16.04 -1.49 0.21
CA ALA A 29 -17.19 -2.32 0.55
C ALA A 29 -16.79 -3.78 0.83
N ILE A 30 -15.91 -4.37 0.00
CA ILE A 30 -15.44 -5.76 0.21
C ILE A 30 -14.53 -5.84 1.43
N SER A 31 -13.52 -4.97 1.53
CA SER A 31 -12.54 -5.02 2.61
C SER A 31 -13.16 -4.72 3.97
N TRP A 32 -13.82 -3.57 4.09
CA TRP A 32 -14.38 -3.13 5.35
C TRP A 32 -15.65 -3.92 5.70
N GLY A 33 -16.52 -4.17 4.72
CA GLY A 33 -17.70 -5.01 4.93
C GLY A 33 -17.34 -6.43 5.35
N GLY A 34 -16.34 -7.04 4.70
CA GLY A 34 -15.84 -8.36 5.07
C GLY A 34 -15.30 -8.42 6.49
N LEU A 35 -14.52 -7.42 6.91
CA LEU A 35 -14.03 -7.33 8.28
C LEU A 35 -15.18 -7.14 9.29
N LEU A 36 -16.13 -6.25 9.00
CA LEU A 36 -17.28 -6.02 9.87
C LEU A 36 -18.17 -7.25 10.02
N VAL A 37 -18.35 -8.03 8.95
CA VAL A 37 -19.07 -9.31 8.99
C VAL A 37 -18.32 -10.35 9.82
N LEU A 38 -16.98 -10.43 9.66
CA LEU A 38 -16.16 -11.38 10.40
C LEU A 38 -16.14 -11.07 11.91
N VAL A 39 -15.97 -9.80 12.26
CA VAL A 39 -15.87 -9.34 13.64
C VAL A 39 -17.25 -9.31 14.31
N GLY A 40 -18.30 -9.01 13.54
CA GLY A 40 -19.66 -8.92 14.05
C GLY A 40 -19.96 -7.59 14.76
N PRO A 41 -21.25 -7.33 15.06
CA PRO A 41 -21.67 -6.10 15.71
C PRO A 41 -21.10 -5.99 17.13
N GLY A 42 -20.39 -4.89 17.42
CA GLY A 42 -19.85 -4.58 18.74
C GLY A 42 -18.38 -4.96 18.98
N HIS A 43 -17.77 -5.79 18.13
CA HIS A 43 -16.43 -6.34 18.39
C HIS A 43 -15.27 -5.64 17.66
N ILE A 44 -15.49 -4.47 17.03
CA ILE A 44 -14.36 -3.62 16.61
C ILE A 44 -13.53 -3.20 17.83
N VAL A 45 -14.20 -3.04 18.98
CA VAL A 45 -13.59 -2.83 20.30
C VAL A 45 -13.64 -4.13 21.12
N GLY A 46 -13.35 -5.25 20.46
CA GLY A 46 -13.26 -6.57 21.08
C GLY A 46 -12.02 -6.70 21.99
N THR A 47 -11.92 -7.85 22.67
CA THR A 47 -10.76 -8.13 23.52
C THR A 47 -9.50 -8.43 22.70
N ARG A 48 -8.33 -8.32 23.33
CA ARG A 48 -7.06 -8.70 22.71
C ARG A 48 -7.05 -10.16 22.25
N GLU A 49 -7.62 -11.06 23.05
CA GLU A 49 -7.72 -12.49 22.72
C GLU A 49 -8.58 -12.73 21.47
N GLU A 50 -9.72 -12.05 21.36
CA GLU A 50 -10.56 -12.09 20.16
C GLU A 50 -9.81 -11.58 18.92
N PHE A 51 -9.07 -10.48 19.07
CA PHE A 51 -8.24 -9.96 17.99
C PHE A 51 -7.17 -10.95 17.56
N GLU A 52 -6.40 -11.52 18.49
CA GLU A 52 -5.34 -12.49 18.19
C GLU A 52 -5.89 -13.75 17.49
N ARG A 53 -7.10 -14.18 17.86
CA ARG A 53 -7.81 -15.28 17.20
C ARG A 53 -8.26 -14.93 15.77
N LEU A 54 -8.75 -13.71 15.55
CA LEU A 54 -9.38 -13.32 14.27
C LEU A 54 -8.40 -12.69 13.29
N VAL A 55 -7.33 -12.05 13.74
CA VAL A 55 -6.37 -11.32 12.88
C VAL A 55 -5.78 -12.17 11.74
N PRO A 56 -5.49 -13.48 11.90
CA PRO A 56 -4.97 -14.30 10.80
C PRO A 56 -5.98 -14.50 9.65
N ILE A 57 -7.26 -14.24 9.90
CA ILE A 57 -8.34 -14.32 8.90
C ILE A 57 -8.77 -12.91 8.47
N GLY A 58 -8.90 -11.99 9.42
CA GLY A 58 -9.40 -10.63 9.18
C GLY A 58 -8.49 -9.81 8.27
N ILE A 59 -7.17 -9.87 8.48
CA ILE A 59 -6.24 -9.12 7.62
C ILE A 59 -6.27 -9.64 6.17
N PRO A 60 -6.22 -10.96 5.90
CA PRO A 60 -6.44 -11.49 4.56
C PRO A 60 -7.79 -11.08 3.94
N VAL A 61 -8.89 -11.13 4.69
CA VAL A 61 -10.23 -10.72 4.21
C VAL A 61 -10.22 -9.26 3.76
N VAL A 62 -9.61 -8.38 4.54
CA VAL A 62 -9.45 -6.97 4.16
C VAL A 62 -8.61 -6.88 2.88
N ALA A 63 -7.43 -7.49 2.86
CA ALA A 63 -6.47 -7.42 1.75
C ALA A 63 -6.99 -7.96 0.41
N LEU A 64 -7.99 -8.85 0.42
CA LEU A 64 -8.61 -9.36 -0.81
C LEU A 64 -9.46 -8.33 -1.56
N GLY A 65 -9.95 -7.27 -0.88
CA GLY A 65 -10.84 -6.28 -1.50
C GLY A 65 -10.28 -5.62 -2.77
N PRO A 66 -9.06 -5.05 -2.75
CA PRO A 66 -8.42 -4.47 -3.93
C PRO A 66 -8.33 -5.46 -5.11
N MET A 67 -7.96 -6.72 -4.86
CA MET A 67 -7.86 -7.75 -5.90
C MET A 67 -9.24 -8.07 -6.48
N LEU A 68 -10.21 -8.39 -5.62
CA LEU A 68 -11.54 -8.81 -6.05
C LEU A 68 -12.25 -7.69 -6.82
N ALA A 69 -12.20 -6.45 -6.32
CA ALA A 69 -12.76 -5.30 -7.01
C ALA A 69 -12.11 -5.08 -8.39
N SER A 70 -10.79 -5.26 -8.49
CA SER A 70 -10.05 -5.14 -9.75
C SER A 70 -10.44 -6.22 -10.75
N LEU A 71 -10.50 -7.48 -10.34
CA LEU A 71 -10.85 -8.59 -11.22
C LEU A 71 -12.29 -8.46 -11.73
N LEU A 72 -13.24 -8.15 -10.84
CA LEU A 72 -14.65 -7.96 -11.18
C LEU A 72 -14.84 -6.80 -12.16
N LEU A 73 -14.29 -5.63 -11.86
CA LEU A 73 -14.45 -4.46 -12.73
C LEU A 73 -13.65 -4.57 -14.03
N THR A 74 -12.48 -5.23 -14.02
CA THR A 74 -11.73 -5.51 -15.26
C THR A 74 -12.53 -6.46 -16.15
N ALA A 75 -13.09 -7.54 -15.59
CA ALA A 75 -13.93 -8.47 -16.34
C ALA A 75 -15.18 -7.78 -16.91
N TYR A 76 -15.83 -6.92 -16.12
CA TYR A 76 -17.03 -6.19 -16.53
C TYR A 76 -16.76 -5.12 -17.60
N LEU A 77 -15.69 -4.34 -17.45
CA LEU A 77 -15.41 -3.19 -18.33
C LEU A 77 -14.61 -3.57 -19.58
N ASP A 78 -13.61 -4.45 -19.43
CA ASP A 78 -12.62 -4.75 -20.46
C ASP A 78 -12.68 -6.22 -20.94
N GLY A 79 -13.54 -7.04 -20.32
CA GLY A 79 -13.73 -8.45 -20.68
C GLY A 79 -12.48 -9.31 -20.50
N ARG A 80 -12.47 -10.45 -21.20
CA ARG A 80 -11.34 -11.41 -21.18
C ARG A 80 -10.01 -10.79 -21.63
N ARG A 81 -10.04 -9.82 -22.55
CA ARG A 81 -8.85 -9.12 -23.03
C ARG A 81 -8.21 -8.27 -21.92
N GLY A 82 -9.02 -7.60 -21.10
CA GLY A 82 -8.56 -6.86 -19.93
C GLY A 82 -7.85 -7.75 -18.92
N LEU A 83 -8.46 -8.89 -18.57
CA LEU A 83 -7.87 -9.86 -17.64
C LEU A 83 -6.53 -10.42 -18.15
N ARG A 84 -6.45 -10.77 -19.45
CA ARG A 84 -5.19 -11.18 -20.07
C ARG A 84 -4.13 -10.10 -20.01
N THR A 85 -4.52 -8.84 -20.22
CA THR A 85 -3.61 -7.68 -20.13
C THR A 85 -3.12 -7.46 -18.70
N LEU A 86 -3.96 -7.68 -17.69
CA LEU A 86 -3.56 -7.64 -16.29
C LEU A 86 -2.52 -8.73 -16.00
N GLY A 87 -2.80 -9.98 -16.38
CA GLY A 87 -1.87 -11.10 -16.23
C GLY A 87 -0.54 -10.89 -16.96
N ALA A 88 -0.57 -10.35 -18.19
CA ALA A 88 0.64 -10.06 -18.96
C ALA A 88 1.51 -8.97 -18.31
N ARG A 89 0.91 -7.97 -17.65
CA ARG A 89 1.66 -6.96 -16.89
C ARG A 89 2.25 -7.53 -15.59
N LEU A 90 1.53 -8.46 -14.93
CA LEU A 90 2.05 -9.19 -13.78
C LEU A 90 3.21 -10.11 -14.18
N ALA A 91 3.16 -10.73 -15.35
CA ALA A 91 4.22 -11.59 -15.87
C ALA A 91 5.37 -10.81 -16.55
N ARG A 92 5.40 -9.47 -16.48
CA ARG A 92 6.46 -8.66 -17.08
C ARG A 92 7.70 -8.60 -16.17
N TRP A 93 8.55 -9.62 -16.27
CA TRP A 93 9.78 -9.73 -15.50
C TRP A 93 11.05 -9.31 -16.25
N ARG A 94 11.00 -9.15 -17.57
CA ARG A 94 12.16 -8.70 -18.36
C ARG A 94 12.32 -7.18 -18.24
N VAL A 95 12.91 -6.76 -17.13
CA VAL A 95 13.22 -5.36 -16.80
C VAL A 95 14.68 -5.27 -16.32
N GLU A 96 15.34 -4.12 -16.52
CA GLU A 96 16.73 -3.91 -16.10
C GLU A 96 16.91 -4.16 -14.59
N GLY A 97 18.01 -4.84 -14.22
CA GLY A 97 18.27 -5.29 -12.85
C GLY A 97 18.26 -4.19 -11.78
N ARG A 98 18.63 -2.95 -12.14
CA ARG A 98 18.56 -1.80 -11.21
C ARG A 98 17.17 -1.59 -10.61
N TRP A 99 16.11 -1.88 -11.37
CA TRP A 99 14.74 -1.71 -10.89
C TRP A 99 14.33 -2.78 -9.90
N TYR A 100 14.91 -3.99 -9.98
CA TYR A 100 14.75 -5.01 -8.96
C TYR A 100 15.44 -4.62 -7.65
N ALA A 101 16.64 -4.03 -7.74
CA ALA A 101 17.34 -3.50 -6.57
C ALA A 101 16.52 -2.37 -5.91
N VAL A 102 16.03 -1.41 -6.69
CA VAL A 102 15.12 -0.37 -6.17
C VAL A 102 13.87 -1.00 -5.56
N ALA A 103 13.27 -1.99 -6.23
CA ALA A 103 12.03 -2.58 -5.76
C ALA A 103 12.19 -3.32 -4.42
N LEU A 104 13.23 -4.12 -4.28
CA LEU A 104 13.42 -4.98 -3.12
C LEU A 104 14.14 -4.28 -1.96
N LEU A 105 15.03 -3.32 -2.24
CA LEU A 105 15.93 -2.77 -1.23
C LEU A 105 15.56 -1.38 -0.76
N LEU A 106 14.79 -0.58 -1.52
CA LEU A 106 14.51 0.81 -1.14
C LEU A 106 13.90 0.90 0.25
N ALA A 107 12.81 0.15 0.50
CA ALA A 107 12.15 0.16 1.81
C ALA A 107 13.00 -0.47 2.92
N PRO A 108 13.50 -1.72 2.81
CA PRO A 108 14.34 -2.30 3.85
C PRO A 108 15.55 -1.46 4.20
N ALA A 109 16.21 -0.85 3.20
CA ALA A 109 17.38 -0.01 3.43
C ALA A 109 17.04 1.23 4.26
N TYR A 110 15.98 1.97 3.93
CA TYR A 110 15.67 3.18 4.69
C TYR A 110 15.13 2.88 6.08
N PHE A 111 14.37 1.79 6.26
CA PHE A 111 13.95 1.35 7.59
C PHE A 111 15.17 1.02 8.45
N LEU A 112 16.11 0.25 7.91
CA LEU A 112 17.33 -0.12 8.62
C LEU A 112 18.17 1.10 8.97
N VAL A 113 18.38 2.03 8.03
CA VAL A 113 19.13 3.27 8.26
C VAL A 113 18.47 4.12 9.35
N VAL A 114 17.15 4.31 9.30
CA VAL A 114 16.42 5.08 10.31
C VAL A 114 16.55 4.44 11.69
N SER A 115 16.26 3.14 11.80
CA SER A 115 16.35 2.41 13.06
C SER A 115 17.77 2.44 13.65
N LEU A 116 18.79 2.15 12.83
CA LEU A 116 20.18 2.17 13.29
C LEU A 116 20.65 3.58 13.68
N ALA A 117 20.28 4.61 12.93
CA ALA A 117 20.64 5.99 13.26
C ALA A 117 20.00 6.45 14.58
N LEU A 118 18.73 6.12 14.80
CA LEU A 118 18.05 6.40 16.07
C LEU A 118 18.62 5.53 17.21
N SER A 119 19.12 4.32 16.91
CA SER A 119 19.70 3.43 17.91
C SER A 119 20.99 3.94 18.55
N LEU A 120 21.63 4.93 17.93
CA LEU A 120 22.78 5.64 18.50
C LEU A 120 22.40 6.46 19.74
N TRP A 121 21.13 6.84 19.87
CA TRP A 121 20.59 7.62 20.99
C TRP A 121 19.93 6.73 22.05
N SER A 122 19.17 5.72 21.64
CA SER A 122 18.57 4.73 22.54
C SER A 122 18.50 3.36 21.88
N ARG A 123 18.79 2.30 22.65
CA ARG A 123 18.67 0.92 22.17
C ARG A 123 17.22 0.52 21.84
N ASP A 124 16.23 1.28 22.28
CA ASP A 124 14.82 1.07 21.94
C ASP A 124 14.58 1.09 20.43
N PHE A 125 15.40 1.82 19.67
CA PHE A 125 15.26 1.94 18.22
C PHE A 125 15.96 0.84 17.43
N LEU A 126 16.54 -0.18 18.09
CA LEU A 126 17.12 -1.32 17.40
C LEU A 126 16.07 -1.95 16.45
N PRO A 127 16.48 -2.37 15.24
CA PRO A 127 15.56 -3.01 14.31
C PRO A 127 14.85 -4.19 14.96
N GLY A 128 13.54 -4.35 14.73
CA GLY A 128 12.71 -5.35 15.41
C GLY A 128 13.27 -6.79 15.33
N ILE A 129 13.86 -7.16 14.19
CA ILE A 129 14.53 -8.46 13.99
C ILE A 129 15.71 -8.71 14.95
N VAL A 130 16.39 -7.67 15.43
CA VAL A 130 17.52 -7.79 16.37
C VAL A 130 17.01 -8.17 17.75
N THR A 131 15.92 -7.55 18.18
CA THR A 131 15.29 -7.71 19.50
C THR A 131 14.25 -8.84 19.55
N ALA A 132 13.89 -9.42 18.40
CA ALA A 132 12.93 -10.53 18.33
C ALA A 132 13.44 -11.77 19.09
N PRO A 133 12.61 -12.37 19.98
CA PRO A 133 12.98 -13.60 20.70
C PRO A 133 13.27 -14.78 19.75
N ASP A 134 12.44 -14.94 18.71
CA ASP A 134 12.63 -15.89 17.62
C ASP A 134 12.74 -15.14 16.29
N ARG A 135 13.98 -14.91 15.87
CA ARG A 135 14.29 -14.16 14.65
C ARG A 135 13.83 -14.89 13.39
N THR A 136 13.87 -16.22 13.39
CA THR A 136 13.51 -17.03 12.23
C THR A 136 12.01 -16.94 11.98
N SER A 137 11.20 -17.18 13.02
CA SER A 137 9.74 -17.09 12.89
C SER A 137 9.29 -15.66 12.59
N HIS A 138 9.91 -14.65 13.21
CA HIS A 138 9.62 -13.24 12.92
C HIS A 138 9.89 -12.88 11.45
N LEU A 139 11.03 -13.31 10.91
CA LEU A 139 11.38 -13.11 9.52
C LEU A 139 10.42 -13.84 8.58
N LEU A 140 10.14 -15.13 8.83
CA LEU A 140 9.26 -15.92 7.97
C LEU A 140 7.83 -15.37 7.96
N PHE A 141 7.31 -14.96 9.12
CA PHE A 141 6.00 -14.31 9.22
C PHE A 141 5.96 -13.01 8.43
N GLY A 142 6.96 -12.14 8.60
CA GLY A 142 7.03 -10.88 7.88
C GLY A 142 7.13 -11.05 6.36
N LEU A 143 7.94 -12.00 5.89
CA LEU A 143 8.07 -12.31 4.46
C LEU A 143 6.80 -12.92 3.87
N ALA A 144 6.17 -13.87 4.58
CA ALA A 144 4.92 -14.49 4.12
C ALA A 144 3.79 -13.46 4.02
N GLY A 145 3.61 -12.63 5.06
CA GLY A 145 2.63 -11.55 5.08
C GLY A 145 2.89 -10.54 3.96
N ALA A 146 4.15 -10.17 3.74
CA ALA A 146 4.55 -9.25 2.68
C ALA A 146 4.25 -9.76 1.28
N LEU A 147 4.54 -11.04 1.00
CA LEU A 147 4.26 -11.67 -0.29
C LEU A 147 2.77 -11.67 -0.61
N VAL A 148 1.94 -12.02 0.38
CA VAL A 148 0.48 -12.02 0.22
C VAL A 148 -0.02 -10.59 0.00
N ALA A 149 0.28 -9.66 0.91
CA ALA A 149 -0.19 -8.28 0.84
C ALA A 149 0.23 -7.60 -0.47
N GLY A 150 1.53 -7.69 -0.81
CA GLY A 150 2.05 -7.09 -2.03
C GLY A 150 1.39 -7.62 -3.30
N LEU A 151 1.06 -8.92 -3.37
CA LEU A 151 0.39 -9.48 -4.54
C LEU A 151 -1.07 -9.05 -4.62
N VAL A 152 -1.85 -9.29 -3.55
CA VAL A 152 -3.31 -9.10 -3.59
C VAL A 152 -3.67 -7.62 -3.70
N GLU A 153 -2.95 -6.75 -3.00
CA GLU A 153 -3.24 -5.32 -3.03
C GLU A 153 -2.86 -4.70 -4.37
N GLU A 154 -1.69 -5.04 -4.92
CA GLU A 154 -1.19 -4.41 -6.16
C GLU A 154 -1.91 -4.88 -7.42
N LEU A 155 -2.50 -6.08 -7.42
CA LEU A 155 -3.47 -6.47 -8.46
C LEU A 155 -4.63 -5.47 -8.59
N GLY A 156 -4.92 -4.75 -7.49
CA GLY A 156 -5.86 -3.66 -7.43
C GLY A 156 -5.26 -2.28 -7.70
N TRP A 157 -4.44 -1.79 -6.77
CA TRP A 157 -3.97 -0.40 -6.80
C TRP A 157 -3.16 -0.07 -8.06
N THR A 158 -2.24 -0.96 -8.43
CA THR A 158 -1.43 -0.80 -9.65
C THR A 158 -2.07 -1.50 -10.85
N GLY A 159 -2.71 -2.66 -10.65
CA GLY A 159 -3.33 -3.43 -11.72
C GLY A 159 -4.53 -2.72 -12.36
N PHE A 160 -5.35 -2.02 -11.57
CA PHE A 160 -6.58 -1.37 -12.01
C PHE A 160 -6.54 0.16 -11.96
N ALA A 161 -6.27 0.74 -10.78
CA ALA A 161 -6.47 2.18 -10.55
C ALA A 161 -5.39 3.03 -11.23
N THR A 162 -4.12 2.70 -11.01
CA THR A 162 -2.96 3.41 -11.55
C THR A 162 -3.02 3.63 -13.08
N PRO A 163 -3.16 2.60 -13.94
CA PRO A 163 -3.19 2.79 -15.40
C PRO A 163 -4.37 3.64 -15.87
N ARG A 164 -5.50 3.62 -15.15
CA ARG A 164 -6.69 4.42 -15.49
C ARG A 164 -6.50 5.89 -15.12
N LEU A 165 -5.92 6.18 -13.96
CA LEU A 165 -5.57 7.53 -13.55
C LEU A 165 -4.45 8.13 -14.43
N ARG A 166 -3.45 7.32 -14.82
CA ARG A 166 -2.36 7.74 -15.72
C ARG A 166 -2.83 8.16 -17.12
N ARG A 167 -4.06 7.83 -17.54
CA ARG A 167 -4.64 8.34 -18.80
C ARG A 167 -4.98 9.83 -18.74
N ARG A 168 -5.13 10.39 -17.53
CA ARG A 168 -5.57 11.77 -17.30
C ARG A 168 -4.56 12.60 -16.52
N PHE A 169 -3.80 11.97 -15.64
CA PHE A 169 -2.90 12.64 -14.70
C PHE A 169 -1.47 12.14 -14.84
N GLY A 170 -0.50 12.99 -14.49
CA GLY A 170 0.93 12.65 -14.35
C GLY A 170 1.21 11.55 -13.31
N PRO A 171 2.42 10.95 -13.30
CA PRO A 171 2.77 9.93 -12.32
C PRO A 171 2.73 10.44 -10.87
N GLU A 172 3.05 11.70 -10.63
CA GLU A 172 3.04 12.33 -9.31
C GLU A 172 1.62 12.44 -8.77
N VAL A 173 0.71 13.05 -9.56
CA VAL A 173 -0.71 13.19 -9.17
C VAL A 173 -1.40 11.83 -9.08
N THR A 174 -1.05 10.88 -9.94
CA THR A 174 -1.56 9.51 -9.80
C THR A 174 -1.10 8.88 -8.50
N GLY A 175 0.19 9.01 -8.16
CA GLY A 175 0.76 8.52 -6.91
C GLY A 175 0.10 9.14 -5.68
N LEU A 176 -0.13 10.46 -5.70
CA LEU A 176 -0.84 11.19 -4.64
C LEU A 176 -2.26 10.65 -4.45
N VAL A 177 -3.05 10.55 -5.53
CA VAL A 177 -4.45 10.09 -5.43
C VAL A 177 -4.54 8.65 -4.97
N VAL A 178 -3.77 7.73 -5.59
CA VAL A 178 -3.78 6.31 -5.20
C VAL A 178 -3.24 6.14 -3.79
N GLY A 179 -2.19 6.90 -3.44
CA GLY A 179 -1.51 6.83 -2.15
C GLY A 179 -2.41 7.25 -1.01
N SER A 180 -3.11 8.38 -1.15
CA SER A 180 -4.05 8.86 -0.16
C SER A 180 -5.21 7.88 0.05
N VAL A 181 -5.78 7.36 -1.03
CA VAL A 181 -6.87 6.37 -0.94
C VAL A 181 -6.38 5.07 -0.29
N TRP A 182 -5.19 4.61 -0.63
CA TRP A 182 -4.58 3.42 -0.05
C TRP A 182 -4.27 3.60 1.44
N GLY A 183 -3.77 4.77 1.85
CA GLY A 183 -3.62 5.13 3.25
C GLY A 183 -4.95 5.16 4.01
N LEU A 184 -5.98 5.77 3.43
CA LEU A 184 -7.32 5.81 4.01
C LEU A 184 -7.96 4.41 4.14
N TRP A 185 -7.67 3.50 3.21
CA TRP A 185 -8.18 2.13 3.26
C TRP A 185 -7.72 1.37 4.50
N HIS A 186 -6.55 1.71 5.06
CA HIS A 186 -6.01 1.13 6.29
C HIS A 186 -6.70 1.62 7.57
N VAL A 187 -7.60 2.61 7.51
CA VAL A 187 -8.22 3.19 8.70
C VAL A 187 -8.93 2.12 9.54
N LEU A 188 -9.81 1.31 8.94
CA LEU A 188 -10.59 0.35 9.71
C LEU A 188 -9.73 -0.78 10.34
N PRO A 189 -8.80 -1.43 9.62
CA PRO A 189 -7.88 -2.39 10.24
C PRO A 189 -7.04 -1.79 11.38
N LYS A 190 -6.61 -0.52 11.23
CA LYS A 190 -5.84 0.19 12.28
C LYS A 190 -6.70 0.52 13.49
N VAL A 191 -7.94 0.96 13.31
CA VAL A 191 -8.91 1.15 14.40
C VAL A 191 -9.10 -0.16 15.16
N TRP A 192 -9.31 -1.27 14.44
CA TRP A 192 -9.52 -2.59 15.04
C TRP A 192 -8.30 -3.04 15.87
N GLY A 193 -7.10 -2.96 15.31
CA GLY A 193 -5.87 -3.29 16.04
C GLY A 193 -5.63 -2.37 17.25
N ALA A 194 -5.79 -1.06 17.07
CA ALA A 194 -5.57 -0.08 18.14
C ALA A 194 -6.57 -0.23 19.29
N ALA A 195 -7.82 -0.54 18.99
CA ALA A 195 -8.85 -0.83 19.99
C ALA A 195 -8.50 -2.08 20.80
N ALA A 196 -8.16 -3.18 20.13
CA ALA A 196 -7.82 -4.45 20.79
C ALA A 196 -6.58 -4.37 21.69
N HIS A 197 -5.64 -3.48 21.39
CA HIS A 197 -4.41 -3.28 22.18
C HIS A 197 -4.50 -2.12 23.19
N GLY A 198 -5.65 -1.44 23.29
CA GLY A 198 -5.83 -0.32 24.22
C GLY A 198 -4.98 0.92 23.88
N VAL A 199 -4.62 1.11 22.61
CA VAL A 199 -3.72 2.19 22.15
C VAL A 199 -4.43 3.24 21.28
N LEU A 200 -5.75 3.36 21.41
CA LEU A 200 -6.56 4.32 20.66
C LEU A 200 -6.10 5.78 20.80
N ALA A 201 -5.45 6.14 21.91
CA ALA A 201 -4.89 7.48 22.11
C ALA A 201 -3.81 7.84 21.05
N TYR A 202 -3.08 6.84 20.52
CA TYR A 202 -2.05 7.04 19.50
C TYR A 202 -2.59 6.93 18.06
N LEU A 203 -3.84 6.48 17.90
CA LEU A 203 -4.45 6.23 16.59
C LEU A 203 -4.42 7.45 15.66
N PRO A 204 -4.71 8.70 16.09
CA PRO A 204 -4.65 9.85 15.18
C PRO A 204 -3.27 10.06 14.58
N GLN A 205 -2.22 9.89 15.39
CA GLN A 205 -0.84 10.02 14.96
C GLN A 205 -0.41 8.87 14.05
N ASP A 206 -0.75 7.63 14.39
CA ASP A 206 -0.50 6.46 13.56
C ASP A 206 -1.19 6.56 12.19
N LEU A 207 -2.47 6.97 12.15
CA LEU A 207 -3.20 7.18 10.90
C LEU A 207 -2.57 8.29 10.04
N ALA A 208 -2.21 9.41 10.65
CA ALA A 208 -1.55 10.50 9.93
C ALA A 208 -0.22 10.04 9.32
N CYS A 209 0.63 9.35 10.10
CA CYS A 209 1.91 8.83 9.62
C CYS A 209 1.71 7.78 8.52
N ALA A 210 0.74 6.88 8.68
CA ALA A 210 0.42 5.88 7.67
C ALA A 210 -0.04 6.53 6.35
N ILE A 211 -0.98 7.48 6.40
CA ILE A 211 -1.47 8.15 5.18
C ILE A 211 -0.32 8.90 4.50
N VAL A 212 0.45 9.69 5.24
CA VAL A 212 1.56 10.48 4.70
C VAL A 212 2.66 9.58 4.13
N GLY A 213 3.11 8.58 4.88
CA GLY A 213 4.19 7.68 4.48
C GLY A 213 3.81 6.79 3.29
N LEU A 214 2.63 6.16 3.34
CA LEU A 214 2.14 5.32 2.24
C LEU A 214 1.89 6.14 0.97
N THR A 215 1.47 7.40 1.10
CA THR A 215 1.32 8.30 -0.05
C THR A 215 2.66 8.62 -0.70
N GLY A 216 3.66 9.01 0.11
CA GLY A 216 5.02 9.26 -0.39
C GLY A 216 5.59 8.03 -1.10
N PHE A 217 5.47 6.85 -0.49
CA PHE A 217 5.95 5.61 -1.09
C PHE A 217 5.19 5.23 -2.36
N ARG A 218 3.87 5.46 -2.40
CA ARG A 218 3.04 5.20 -3.59
C ARG A 218 3.47 6.04 -4.79
N ILE A 219 3.89 7.29 -4.59
CA ILE A 219 4.44 8.13 -5.67
C ILE A 219 5.67 7.46 -6.28
N LEU A 220 6.57 6.92 -5.46
CA LEU A 220 7.76 6.19 -5.92
C LEU A 220 7.37 4.91 -6.68
N MET A 221 6.40 4.16 -6.17
CA MET A 221 5.89 2.96 -6.86
C MET A 221 5.29 3.29 -8.23
N VAL A 222 4.49 4.35 -8.32
CA VAL A 222 3.92 4.81 -9.60
C VAL A 222 5.02 5.26 -10.56
N TRP A 223 6.04 5.95 -10.06
CA TRP A 223 7.21 6.33 -10.87
C TRP A 223 7.95 5.10 -11.42
N VAL A 224 8.25 4.09 -10.60
CA VAL A 224 8.88 2.84 -11.04
C VAL A 224 7.99 2.12 -12.07
N HIS A 225 6.71 2.00 -11.80
CA HIS A 225 5.75 1.37 -12.72
C HIS A 225 5.63 2.15 -14.05
N ASP A 226 5.72 3.48 -14.02
CA ASP A 226 5.71 4.31 -15.23
C ASP A 226 6.92 4.03 -16.14
N ARG A 227 8.11 3.85 -15.53
CA ARG A 227 9.36 3.55 -16.25
C ARG A 227 9.46 2.11 -16.76
N THR A 228 8.86 1.17 -16.05
CA THR A 228 9.06 -0.28 -16.31
C THR A 228 7.85 -0.95 -16.94
N ARG A 229 6.65 -0.38 -16.75
CA ARG A 229 5.35 -0.94 -17.10
C ARG A 229 5.10 -2.32 -16.48
N SER A 230 5.86 -2.68 -15.45
CA SER A 230 5.83 -3.98 -14.79
C SER A 230 5.00 -3.90 -13.52
N LEU A 231 3.88 -4.63 -13.51
CA LEU A 231 3.10 -4.80 -12.29
C LEU A 231 3.86 -5.67 -11.28
N LEU A 232 4.69 -6.60 -11.74
CA LEU A 232 5.55 -7.40 -10.86
C LEU A 232 6.47 -6.52 -10.00
N LEU A 233 7.10 -5.49 -10.59
CA LEU A 233 7.97 -4.61 -9.80
C LEU A 233 7.20 -3.78 -8.78
N ALA A 234 5.98 -3.37 -9.08
CA ALA A 234 5.12 -2.73 -8.08
C ALA A 234 4.75 -3.69 -6.94
N VAL A 235 4.43 -4.96 -7.26
CA VAL A 235 4.25 -6.03 -6.26
C VAL A 235 5.50 -6.16 -5.40
N LEU A 236 6.69 -6.29 -6.00
CA LEU A 236 7.94 -6.45 -5.25
C LEU A 236 8.31 -5.23 -4.40
N MET A 237 8.00 -4.02 -4.86
CA MET A 237 8.12 -2.80 -4.03
C MET A 237 7.24 -2.84 -2.81
N HIS A 238 5.99 -3.28 -2.98
CA HIS A 238 5.06 -3.45 -1.87
C HIS A 238 5.56 -4.55 -0.93
N VAL A 239 6.00 -5.70 -1.44
CA VAL A 239 6.62 -6.76 -0.63
C VAL A 239 7.78 -6.21 0.20
N GLY A 240 8.68 -5.44 -0.41
CA GLY A 240 9.80 -4.81 0.31
C GLY A 240 9.32 -3.88 1.43
N LEU A 241 8.30 -3.07 1.17
CA LEU A 241 7.70 -2.17 2.16
C LEU A 241 7.03 -2.91 3.33
N THR A 242 6.19 -3.91 3.03
CA THR A 242 5.49 -4.67 4.06
C THR A 242 6.47 -5.52 4.87
N ALA A 243 7.46 -6.14 4.22
CA ALA A 243 8.51 -6.89 4.92
C ALA A 243 9.31 -5.97 5.84
N ALA A 244 9.72 -4.78 5.36
CA ALA A 244 10.42 -3.81 6.20
C ALA A 244 9.56 -3.38 7.41
N THR A 245 8.27 -3.15 7.18
CA THR A 245 7.31 -2.74 8.23
C THR A 245 7.15 -3.83 9.28
N LEU A 246 6.97 -5.09 8.89
CA LEU A 246 6.74 -6.21 9.81
C LEU A 246 8.01 -6.70 10.49
N VAL A 247 9.15 -6.66 9.81
CA VAL A 247 10.41 -7.26 10.28
C VAL A 247 11.32 -6.26 10.98
N LEU A 248 11.42 -5.03 10.45
CA LEU A 248 12.45 -4.07 10.87
C LEU A 248 11.94 -3.00 11.83
N THR A 249 10.64 -2.68 11.83
CA THR A 249 10.10 -1.66 12.75
C THR A 249 10.40 -2.05 14.21
N PRO A 250 11.01 -1.14 15.00
CA PRO A 250 11.26 -1.36 16.42
C PRO A 250 9.98 -1.68 17.21
N LEU A 251 10.06 -2.65 18.12
CA LEU A 251 8.95 -3.07 18.97
C LEU A 251 8.86 -2.19 20.22
N VAL A 252 8.42 -0.94 20.03
CA VAL A 252 8.40 0.10 21.06
C VAL A 252 7.00 0.71 21.24
N THR A 253 6.79 1.39 22.37
CA THR A 253 5.56 2.12 22.69
C THR A 253 5.86 3.56 23.10
N GLY A 254 4.84 4.41 23.22
CA GLY A 254 4.99 5.78 23.69
C GLY A 254 5.86 6.67 22.78
N GLY A 255 6.72 7.49 23.38
CA GLY A 255 7.57 8.46 22.67
C GLY A 255 8.42 7.84 21.53
N PRO A 256 9.20 6.78 21.78
CA PRO A 256 9.99 6.12 20.74
C PRO A 256 9.16 5.61 19.55
N LEU A 257 7.95 5.11 19.78
CA LEU A 257 7.03 4.72 18.70
C LEU A 257 6.65 5.94 17.85
N MET A 258 6.27 7.04 18.49
CA MET A 258 5.90 8.27 17.79
C MET A 258 7.05 8.78 16.93
N THR A 259 8.26 8.88 17.50
CA THR A 259 9.46 9.32 16.77
C THR A 259 9.73 8.44 15.56
N THR A 260 9.72 7.12 15.75
CA THR A 260 9.95 6.15 14.68
C THR A 260 8.94 6.33 13.54
N SER A 261 7.65 6.41 13.87
CA SER A 261 6.57 6.57 12.88
C SER A 261 6.67 7.88 12.10
N TYR A 262 7.01 9.00 12.76
CA TYR A 262 7.20 10.28 12.07
C TYR A 262 8.37 10.26 11.10
N VAL A 263 9.53 9.74 11.53
CA VAL A 263 10.72 9.69 10.66
C VAL A 263 10.47 8.76 9.47
N LEU A 264 9.92 7.56 9.71
CA LEU A 264 9.62 6.61 8.63
C LEU A 264 8.57 7.14 7.65
N ALA A 265 7.60 7.93 8.11
CA ALA A 265 6.62 8.58 7.23
C ALA A 265 7.24 9.71 6.39
N ALA A 266 8.25 10.41 6.90
CA ALA A 266 8.89 11.53 6.21
C ALA A 266 9.90 11.08 5.13
N VAL A 267 10.64 9.99 5.35
CA VAL A 267 11.72 9.56 4.45
C VAL A 267 11.28 9.30 3.00
N PRO A 268 10.13 8.65 2.71
CA PRO A 268 9.63 8.52 1.34
C PRO A 268 9.52 9.85 0.59
N TRP A 269 9.19 10.95 1.29
CA TRP A 269 9.09 12.27 0.68
C TRP A 269 10.45 12.88 0.32
N LEU A 270 11.50 12.54 1.05
CA LEU A 270 12.87 12.91 0.68
C LEU A 270 13.27 12.25 -0.64
N PHE A 271 12.93 10.97 -0.83
CA PHE A 271 13.13 10.29 -2.10
C PHE A 271 12.28 10.89 -3.23
N VAL A 272 11.02 11.23 -2.95
CA VAL A 272 10.14 11.90 -3.93
C VAL A 272 10.77 13.25 -4.36
N ALA A 273 11.23 14.05 -3.41
CA ALA A 273 11.90 15.32 -3.69
C ALA A 273 13.18 15.10 -4.53
N ALA A 274 14.02 14.13 -4.18
CA ALA A 274 15.23 13.80 -4.93
C ALA A 274 14.93 13.38 -6.37
N VAL A 275 13.94 12.50 -6.59
CA VAL A 275 13.51 12.09 -7.94
C VAL A 275 12.93 13.27 -8.72
N TRP A 276 12.21 14.17 -8.05
CA TRP A 276 11.65 15.36 -8.68
C TRP A 276 12.75 16.33 -9.12
N MET A 277 13.71 16.65 -8.25
CA MET A 277 14.84 17.55 -8.56
C MET A 277 15.68 17.02 -9.73
N ALA A 278 16.07 15.74 -9.69
CA ALA A 278 16.88 15.10 -10.73
C ALA A 278 16.21 15.14 -12.12
N ARG A 279 14.87 15.19 -12.18
CA ARG A 279 14.12 15.29 -13.45
C ARG A 279 14.09 16.71 -14.02
N HIS A 280 14.11 17.72 -13.17
CA HIS A 280 14.04 19.13 -13.60
C HIS A 280 15.42 19.67 -13.97
N GLU A 281 16.46 19.31 -13.23
CA GLU A 281 17.85 19.67 -13.57
C GLU A 281 18.29 19.05 -14.91
N GLY A 282 17.96 17.76 -15.12
CA GLY A 282 18.25 17.08 -16.39
C GLY A 282 17.42 17.59 -17.58
N GLY A 283 16.31 18.29 -17.34
CA GLY A 283 15.53 18.97 -18.37
C GLY A 283 16.14 20.30 -18.79
N ALA A 284 16.59 21.10 -17.81
CA ALA A 284 17.25 22.38 -18.05
C ALA A 284 18.58 22.21 -18.82
N ALA A 285 19.42 21.25 -18.43
CA ALA A 285 20.69 20.99 -19.11
C ALA A 285 20.52 20.55 -20.58
N ARG A 286 19.45 19.79 -20.89
CA ARG A 286 19.15 19.37 -22.28
C ARG A 286 18.62 20.51 -23.14
N ALA A 287 17.86 21.43 -22.55
CA ALA A 287 17.36 22.61 -23.25
C ALA A 287 18.52 23.56 -23.64
N MET A 288 19.53 23.70 -22.78
CA MET A 288 20.71 24.54 -23.05
C MET A 288 21.65 23.96 -24.12
N HIS A 289 21.72 22.64 -24.28
CA HIS A 289 22.53 22.01 -25.33
C HIS A 289 21.81 21.92 -26.68
N ALA A 290 20.50 22.18 -26.73
CA ALA A 290 19.69 22.14 -27.94
C ALA A 290 19.44 23.53 -28.56
N SER A 291 19.88 24.61 -27.88
CA SER A 291 19.89 26.00 -28.35
C SER A 291 21.26 26.39 -28.88
#